data_AF-A0A562TX82-F1
#
_entry.id   AF-A0A562TX82-F1
#
_cell.length_a   1.000
_cell.length_b   1.000
_cell.length_c   1.000
_cell.angle_alpha   90.00
_cell.angle_beta   90.00
_cell.angle_gamma   90.00
#
_symmetry.space_group_name_H-M   'P 1'
#
loop_
_entity.id
_entity.type
_entity.pdbx_description
1 polymer ?
#
loop_
_entity_poly.entity_id
_entity_poly.type
_entity_poly.pdbx_seq_one_letter_code
_entity_poly.pdbx_strand_id
1 'polypeptide(L)' 'MKQQFDAVLTGSDTPIYGITTRVSFDGYDNAYEFKSIDNSLHLVIAKDDNDQWQRIAGTEPFLPVWINELVKQIV' A
#
# COMPACT_ATOMS: atom_id res chain seq x y z
N MET A 1 -18.55 2.36 -3.49
CA MET A 1 -17.66 3.55 -3.53
C MET A 1 -16.23 3.04 -3.63
N LYS A 2 -15.43 3.53 -4.59
CA LYS A 2 -13.99 3.26 -4.59
C LYS A 2 -13.38 4.14 -3.51
N GLN A 3 -12.82 3.54 -2.46
CA GLN A 3 -12.09 4.28 -1.44
C GLN A 3 -10.70 4.59 -2.03
N GLN A 4 -10.43 5.87 -2.27
CA GLN A 4 -9.18 6.35 -2.83
C GLN A 4 -8.74 7.58 -2.04
N PHE A 5 -7.44 7.67 -1.73
CA PHE A 5 -6.86 8.77 -0.96
C PHE A 5 -5.39 8.98 -1.30
N ASP A 6 -4.91 10.20 -1.04
CA ASP A 6 -3.49 10.56 -1.16
C ASP A 6 -2.71 9.96 0.02
N ALA A 7 -1.56 9.37 -0.27
CA ALA A 7 -0.69 8.78 0.75
C ALA A 7 0.77 9.17 0.52
N VAL A 8 1.53 9.18 1.62
CA VAL A 8 2.97 9.45 1.61
C VAL A 8 3.69 8.34 2.35
N LEU A 9 4.75 7.80 1.74
CA LEU A 9 5.63 6.81 2.34
C LEU A 9 7.01 7.41 2.59
N THR A 10 7.52 7.31 3.81
CA THR A 10 8.74 7.98 4.30
C THR A 10 9.90 7.02 4.58
N GLY A 11 9.71 5.72 4.37
CA GLY A 11 10.74 4.72 4.68
C GLY A 11 12.04 4.76 3.86
N SER A 12 12.12 5.60 2.81
CA SER A 12 13.28 5.79 1.93
C SER A 12 14.01 7.12 2.18
N ASP A 13 15.14 7.34 1.52
CA ASP A 13 15.92 8.59 1.60
C ASP A 13 15.10 9.84 1.25
N THR A 14 14.09 9.68 0.37
CA THR A 14 13.14 10.73 0.01
C THR A 14 11.70 10.23 0.20
N PRO A 15 10.75 11.10 0.57
CA PRO A 15 9.33 10.73 0.65
C PRO A 15 8.77 10.36 -0.73
N ILE A 16 7.99 9.28 -0.78
CA ILE A 16 7.31 8.80 -1.98
C ILE A 16 5.84 9.18 -1.87
N TYR A 17 5.42 10.09 -2.74
CA TYR A 17 4.03 10.54 -2.83
C TYR A 17 3.26 9.66 -3.80
N GLY A 18 2.04 9.27 -3.43
CA GLY A 18 1.24 8.39 -4.26
C GLY A 18 -0.24 8.41 -3.91
N ILE A 19 -0.97 7.62 -4.68
CA ILE A 19 -2.41 7.43 -4.54
C ILE A 19 -2.64 6.01 -4.08
N THR A 20 -3.44 5.86 -3.02
CA THR A 20 -3.88 4.56 -2.53
C THR A 20 -5.32 4.32 -2.92
N THR A 21 -5.61 3.15 -3.48
CA THR A 21 -6.95 2.75 -3.89
C THR A 21 -7.29 1.40 -3.27
N ARG A 22 -8.47 1.26 -2.68
CA ARG A 22 -8.99 -0.05 -2.29
C ARG A 22 -9.27 -0.87 -3.54
N VAL A 23 -8.72 -2.07 -3.60
CA VAL A 23 -8.85 -2.99 -4.73
C VAL A 23 -9.49 -4.30 -4.27
N SER A 24 -10.12 -5.01 -5.21
CA SER A 24 -10.43 -6.42 -5.01
C SER A 24 -9.19 -7.23 -5.36
N PHE A 25 -8.81 -8.16 -4.49
CA PHE A 25 -7.71 -9.08 -4.73
C PHE A 25 -8.16 -10.47 -4.31
N ASP A 26 -7.96 -11.47 -5.16
CA ASP A 26 -8.50 -12.82 -4.96
C ASP A 26 -8.03 -13.39 -3.61
N GLY A 27 -9.00 -13.82 -2.80
CA GLY A 27 -8.74 -14.38 -1.47
C GLY A 27 -8.56 -13.35 -0.34
N TYR A 28 -8.72 -12.05 -0.61
CA TYR A 28 -8.61 -11.01 0.42
C TYR A 28 -9.79 -10.02 0.41
N ASP A 29 -10.44 -9.87 1.57
CA ASP A 29 -11.55 -8.93 1.74
C ASP A 29 -11.11 -7.45 1.82
N ASN A 30 -9.86 -7.24 2.22
CA ASN A 30 -9.26 -5.92 2.41
C ASN A 30 -7.89 -5.85 1.74
N ALA A 31 -7.87 -5.34 0.51
CA ALA A 31 -6.65 -5.07 -0.23
C ALA A 31 -6.58 -3.61 -0.70
N TYR A 32 -5.37 -3.06 -0.70
CA TYR A 32 -5.08 -1.70 -1.11
C TYR A 32 -3.88 -1.67 -2.04
N GLU A 33 -4.02 -0.93 -3.13
CA GLU A 33 -2.96 -0.65 -4.10
C GLU A 33 -2.50 0.80 -3.94
N PHE A 34 -1.23 0.98 -3.62
CA PHE A 34 -0.51 2.24 -3.66
C PHE A 34 0.28 2.36 -4.97
N LYS A 35 0.09 3.47 -5.68
CA LYS A 35 0.88 3.84 -6.85
C LYS A 35 1.49 5.22 -6.63
N SER A 36 2.82 5.28 -6.66
CA SER A 36 3.57 6.53 -6.62
C SER A 36 3.27 7.40 -7.84
N ILE A 37 3.34 8.72 -7.66
CA ILE A 37 3.14 9.70 -8.73
C ILE A 37 4.32 9.70 -9.71
N ASP A 38 5.54 9.45 -9.21
CA ASP A 38 6.77 9.40 -9.99
C ASP A 38 7.04 8.02 -10.62
N ASN A 39 6.13 7.06 -10.44
CA ASN A 39 6.25 5.66 -10.87
C ASN A 39 7.45 4.90 -10.26
N SER A 40 8.05 5.40 -9.18
CA SER A 40 9.16 4.73 -8.48
C SER A 40 8.71 3.49 -7.69
N LEU A 41 7.49 3.52 -7.16
CA LEU A 41 6.93 2.50 -6.28
C LEU A 41 5.49 2.14 -6.65
N HIS A 42 5.25 0.85 -6.76
CA HIS A 42 3.93 0.23 -6.75
C HIS A 42 3.90 -0.77 -5.61
N LEU A 43 2.89 -0.71 -4.74
CA LEU A 43 2.77 -1.58 -3.59
C LEU A 43 1.33 -2.04 -3.45
N VAL A 44 1.11 -3.34 -3.36
CA VAL A 44 -0.20 -3.91 -3.04
C VAL A 44 -0.10 -4.62 -1.70
N ILE A 45 -0.92 -4.20 -0.75
CA ILE A 45 -1.05 -4.83 0.56
C ILE A 45 -2.43 -5.44 0.73
N ALA A 46 -2.51 -6.51 1.50
CA ALA A 46 -3.78 -7.08 1.93
C ALA A 46 -3.72 -7.54 3.39
N LYS A 47 -4.90 -7.59 4.02
CA LYS A 47 -5.07 -8.08 5.38
C LYS A 47 -5.38 -9.57 5.35
N ASP A 48 -4.57 -10.38 6.00
CA ASP A 48 -4.75 -11.84 6.10
C ASP A 48 -5.83 -12.24 7.13
N ASP A 49 -6.06 -13.54 7.27
CA ASP A 49 -7.03 -14.12 8.21
C ASP A 49 -6.66 -13.90 9.69
N ASN A 50 -5.42 -13.50 9.98
CA ASN A 50 -4.94 -13.17 11.33
C ASN A 50 -4.97 -11.66 11.61
N ASP A 51 -5.70 -10.90 10.79
CA ASP A 51 -5.77 -9.44 10.84
C ASP A 51 -4.40 -8.74 10.64
N GLN A 52 -3.42 -9.42 10.04
CA GLN A 52 -2.10 -8.87 9.75
C GLN A 52 -2.04 -8.33 8.31
N TRP A 53 -1.44 -7.15 8.15
CA TRP A 53 -1.20 -6.57 6.84
C TRP A 53 0.11 -7.07 6.25
N GLN A 54 0.05 -7.58 5.03
CA GLN A 54 1.22 -8.08 4.29
C GLN A 54 1.26 -7.55 2.86
N ARG A 55 2.46 -7.46 2.29
CA ARG A 55 2.66 -7.19 0.87
C ARG A 55 2.31 -8.44 0.07
N ILE A 56 1.50 -8.26 -0.97
CA ILE A 56 1.06 -9.34 -1.87
C ILE A 56 1.49 -9.12 -3.32
N ALA A 57 1.81 -7.88 -3.72
CA ALA A 57 2.40 -7.55 -5.02
C ALA A 57 3.10 -6.18 -4.97
N GLY A 58 3.79 -5.81 -6.05
CA GLY A 58 4.42 -4.50 -6.21
C GLY A 58 5.85 -4.55 -6.71
N THR A 59 6.49 -3.38 -6.85
CA THR A 59 7.86 -3.23 -7.34
C THR A 59 8.91 -3.55 -6.27
N GLU A 60 10.14 -3.75 -6.73
CA GLU A 60 11.33 -3.85 -5.88
C GLU A 60 12.26 -2.65 -6.15
N PRO A 61 13.05 -2.18 -5.16
CA PRO A 61 13.18 -2.72 -3.80
C PRO A 61 11.96 -2.43 -2.92
N PHE A 62 11.75 -3.27 -1.90
CA PHE A 62 10.64 -3.13 -0.95
C PHE A 62 11.14 -2.99 0.47
N LEU A 63 10.55 -2.04 1.21
CA LEU A 63 10.81 -1.84 2.63
C LEU A 63 9.59 -2.23 3.47
N PRO A 64 9.71 -3.16 4.45
CA PRO A 64 8.60 -3.57 5.31
C PRO A 64 7.91 -2.41 6.04
N VAL A 65 8.65 -1.34 6.35
CA VAL A 65 8.11 -0.14 7.00
C VAL A 65 6.98 0.52 6.20
N TRP A 66 6.99 0.41 4.87
CA TRP A 66 5.96 1.00 4.02
C TRP A 66 4.57 0.38 4.24
N ILE A 67 4.49 -0.91 4.60
CA ILE A 67 3.20 -1.52 4.97
C ILE A 67 2.65 -0.80 6.20
N ASN A 68 3.47 -0.65 7.24
CA ASN A 68 3.05 -0.02 8.50
C ASN A 68 2.64 1.45 8.30
N GLU A 69 3.36 2.18 7.45
CA GLU A 69 3.02 3.57 7.10
C GLU A 69 1.70 3.67 6.32
N LEU A 70 1.49 2.78 5.35
CA LEU A 70 0.28 2.76 4.54
C LEU A 70 -0.96 2.38 5.37
N VAL A 71 -0.84 1.38 6.24
CA VAL A 71 -1.93 0.94 7.13
C VAL A 71 -2.39 2.05 8.07
N LYS A 72 -1.48 2.89 8.58
CA LYS A 72 -1.83 4.04 9.43
C LYS A 72 -2.65 5.11 8.71
N GLN A 73 -2.64 5.11 7.37
CA GLN A 73 -3.34 6.09 6.53
C GLN A 73 -4.68 5.56 5.99
N ILE A 74 -4.95 4.26 6.16
CA ILE A 74 -6.25 3.67 5.84
C ILE A 74 -7.23 4.05 6.96
N VAL A 75 -8.16 4.96 6.66
CA VAL A 75 -9.23 5.46 7.56
C VAL A 75 -10.50 4.62 7.40
#